data_AF-A0A926I8A3-F1
#
_entry.id   AF-A0A926I8A3-F1
#
_cell.length_a   1.000
_cell.length_b   1.000
_cell.length_c   1.000
_cell.angle_alpha   90.00
_cell.angle_beta   90.00
_cell.angle_gamma   90.00
#
_symmetry.space_group_name_H-M   'P 1'
#
loop_
_entity.id
_entity.type
_entity.pdbx_description
1 polymer ?
#
loop_
_entity_poly.entity_id
_entity_poly.type
_entity_poly.pdbx_seq_one_letter_code
_entity_poly.pdbx_strand_id
1 'polypeptide(L)' 'MDIFDVTAACLGCTYISDLRHIRITEPQADTIRSLPDSIFPLSDFNRLSEYITGEKASFPTAVKAKEAIIHSLLFSSV' A
#
# COMPACT_ATOMS: atom_id res chain seq x y z
N MET A 1 0.78 -9.84 -12.33
CA MET A 1 1.72 -9.50 -11.24
C MET A 1 0.85 -9.02 -10.09
N ASP A 2 1.05 -9.53 -8.87
CA ASP A 2 0.21 -9.19 -7.72
C ASP A 2 0.55 -7.79 -7.18
N ILE A 3 -0.43 -7.07 -6.65
CA ILE A 3 -0.24 -5.72 -6.08
C ILE A 3 0.73 -5.75 -4.90
N PHE A 4 0.76 -6.85 -4.15
CA PHE A 4 1.65 -7.07 -3.02
C PHE A 4 3.11 -7.14 -3.47
N ASP A 5 3.40 -7.93 -4.51
CA ASP A 5 4.75 -8.06 -5.08
C ASP A 5 5.25 -6.71 -5.61
N VAL A 6 4.38 -5.99 -6.33
CA VAL A 6 4.71 -4.69 -6.93
C VAL A 6 5.01 -3.68 -5.85
N THR A 7 4.14 -3.61 -4.83
CA THR A 7 4.32 -2.66 -3.72
C THR A 7 5.57 -2.98 -2.91
N ALA A 8 5.82 -4.26 -2.61
CA ALA A 8 7.05 -4.69 -1.95
C ALA A 8 8.30 -4.29 -2.77
N ALA A 9 8.29 -4.54 -4.07
CA ALA A 9 9.39 -4.15 -4.95
C ALA A 9 9.59 -2.62 -5.01
N CYS A 10 8.52 -1.85 -5.13
CA CYS A 10 8.56 -0.38 -5.15
C CYS A 10 9.11 0.22 -3.85
N LEU A 11 8.86 -0.44 -2.72
CA LEU A 11 9.32 0.00 -1.40
C LEU A 11 10.67 -0.60 -0.99
N GLY A 12 11.25 -1.49 -1.82
CA GLY A 12 12.52 -2.15 -1.53
C GLY A 12 12.42 -3.24 -0.45
N CYS A 13 11.22 -3.78 -0.20
CA CYS A 13 11.02 -4.91 0.70
C CYS A 13 11.57 -6.19 0.09
N THR A 14 12.21 -7.02 0.91
CA THR A 14 12.65 -8.35 0.46
C THR A 14 11.49 -9.34 0.48
N TYR A 15 10.57 -9.17 1.42
CA TYR A 15 9.39 -10.01 1.57
C TYR A 15 8.12 -9.18 1.69
N ILE A 16 6.98 -9.71 1.21
CA ILE A 16 5.65 -9.11 1.38
C ILE A 16 5.31 -8.91 2.87
N SER A 17 5.82 -9.78 3.75
CA SER A 17 5.66 -9.63 5.21
C SER A 17 6.20 -8.30 5.74
N ASP A 18 7.25 -7.77 5.12
CA ASP A 18 7.94 -6.57 5.58
C ASP A 18 7.04 -5.33 5.44
N LEU A 19 6.07 -5.35 4.50
CA LEU A 19 5.13 -4.24 4.28
C LEU A 19 4.36 -3.83 5.55
N ARG A 20 4.17 -4.74 6.52
CA ARG A 20 3.49 -4.44 7.80
C ARG A 20 4.41 -3.83 8.86
N HIS A 21 5.71 -3.81 8.62
CA HIS A 21 6.73 -3.49 9.62
C HIS A 21 7.69 -2.38 9.17
N ILE A 22 7.52 -1.85 7.96
CA ILE A 22 8.36 -0.77 7.45
C ILE A 22 7.75 0.60 7.72
N ARG A 23 8.63 1.60 7.75
CA ARG A 23 8.25 2.99 7.52
C ARG A 23 8.75 3.44 6.17
N ILE A 24 7.93 4.23 5.49
CA ILE A 24 8.28 4.81 4.20
C ILE A 24 8.65 6.29 4.35
N THR A 25 9.32 6.81 3.35
CA THR A 25 9.58 8.24 3.15
C THR A 25 8.52 8.86 2.23
N GLU A 26 8.42 10.19 2.19
CA GLU A 26 7.52 10.87 1.22
C GLU A 26 7.77 10.47 -0.24
N PRO A 27 9.02 10.37 -0.75
CA PRO A 27 9.26 9.86 -2.10
C PRO A 27 8.74 8.44 -2.34
N GLN A 28 8.80 7.58 -1.32
CA GLN A 28 8.21 6.24 -1.38
C GLN A 28 6.68 6.27 -1.27
N ALA A 29 6.08 7.27 -0.63
CA ALA A 29 4.65 7.47 -0.69
C ALA A 29 4.21 7.84 -2.12
N ASP A 30 4.98 8.67 -2.82
CA ASP A 30 4.69 9.05 -4.21
C ASP A 30 4.76 7.85 -5.18
N THR A 31 5.59 6.83 -4.90
CA THR A 31 5.59 5.58 -5.69
C THR A 31 4.28 4.82 -5.51
N ILE A 32 3.70 4.79 -4.30
CA ILE A 32 2.38 4.19 -4.05
C ILE A 32 1.27 5.00 -4.74
N ARG A 33 1.32 6.34 -4.69
CA ARG A 33 0.35 7.21 -5.37
C ARG A 33 0.31 6.98 -6.88
N SER A 34 1.49 6.78 -7.47
CA SER A 34 1.66 6.60 -8.92
C SER A 34 1.36 5.19 -9.43
N LEU A 35 1.04 4.22 -8.56
CA LEU A 35 0.59 2.90 -9.01
C LEU A 35 -0.62 3.02 -9.93
N PRO A 36 -0.62 2.41 -11.13
CA PRO A 36 -1.66 2.64 -12.13
C PRO A 36 -2.97 1.89 -11.82
N ASP A 37 -4.07 2.64 -11.74
CA ASP A 37 -5.43 2.11 -11.52
C ASP A 37 -5.93 1.24 -12.69
N SER A 38 -5.30 1.35 -13.87
CA SER A 38 -5.60 0.51 -15.03
C SER A 38 -5.02 -0.91 -14.90
N ILE A 39 -4.02 -1.11 -14.04
CA ILE A 39 -3.38 -2.40 -13.80
C ILE A 39 -3.95 -3.05 -12.55
N PHE A 40 -4.19 -2.27 -11.50
CA PHE A 40 -4.71 -2.77 -10.22
C PHE A 40 -6.13 -2.23 -9.97
N PRO A 41 -7.17 -3.10 -9.94
CA PRO A 41 -8.51 -2.68 -9.55
C PRO A 41 -8.57 -2.19 -8.10
N LEU A 42 -9.62 -1.44 -7.77
CA LEU A 42 -9.88 -0.95 -6.40
C LEU A 42 -9.86 -2.08 -5.34
N SER A 43 -10.34 -3.27 -5.68
CA SER A 43 -10.33 -4.43 -4.78
C SER A 43 -8.92 -4.78 -4.30
N ASP A 44 -7.92 -4.60 -5.15
CA ASP A 44 -6.53 -4.95 -4.84
C ASP A 44 -5.93 -3.91 -3.89
N PHE A 45 -6.21 -2.63 -4.11
CA PHE A 45 -5.82 -1.56 -3.17
C PHE A 45 -6.52 -1.71 -1.81
N ASN A 46 -7.81 -2.07 -1.79
CA ASN A 46 -8.51 -2.36 -0.54
C ASN A 46 -7.84 -3.52 0.20
N ARG A 47 -7.56 -4.63 -0.49
CA ARG A 47 -6.91 -5.81 0.09
C ARG A 47 -5.49 -5.50 0.59
N LEU A 48 -4.73 -4.69 -0.14
CA LEU A 48 -3.41 -4.24 0.29
C LEU A 48 -3.50 -3.35 1.53
N SER A 49 -4.49 -2.45 1.58
CA SER A 49 -4.74 -1.65 2.77
C SER A 49 -5.07 -2.52 3.96
N GLU A 50 -5.98 -3.50 3.82
CA GLU A 50 -6.34 -4.41 4.92
C GLU A 50 -5.13 -5.16 5.47
N TYR A 51 -4.27 -5.60 4.57
CA TYR A 51 -3.07 -6.31 4.93
C TYR A 51 -2.08 -5.42 5.70
N ILE A 52 -1.88 -4.18 5.27
CA ILE A 52 -0.92 -3.25 5.87
C ILE A 52 -1.44 -2.69 7.19
N THR A 53 -2.72 -2.30 7.26
CA THR A 53 -3.31 -1.72 8.47
C THR A 53 -3.74 -2.78 9.49
N GLY A 54 -3.99 -4.02 9.04
CA GLY A 54 -4.62 -5.06 9.85
C GLY A 54 -6.12 -4.83 10.08
N GLU A 55 -6.71 -3.80 9.48
CA GLU A 55 -8.11 -3.41 9.65
C GLU A 55 -8.90 -3.67 8.37
N LYS A 56 -10.16 -4.07 8.51
CA LYS A 56 -11.04 -4.26 7.34
C LYS A 56 -11.22 -2.92 6.60
N ALA A 57 -11.00 -2.93 5.29
CA ALA A 57 -10.92 -1.74 4.47
C ALA A 57 -11.87 -1.86 3.28
N SER A 58 -12.74 -0.87 3.13
CA SER A 58 -13.68 -0.79 2.02
C SER A 58 -13.76 0.64 1.53
N PHE A 59 -12.70 1.09 0.87
CA PHE A 59 -12.65 2.43 0.31
C PHE A 59 -13.46 2.52 -0.99
N PRO A 60 -14.07 3.68 -1.27
CA PRO A 60 -14.87 3.87 -2.48
C PRO A 60 -14.03 4.18 -3.74
N THR A 61 -12.75 4.51 -3.60
CA THR A 61 -11.85 4.86 -4.72
C THR A 61 -10.42 4.41 -4.45
N ALA A 62 -9.67 4.15 -5.53
CA ALA A 62 -8.27 3.70 -5.43
C ALA A 62 -7.39 4.78 -4.77
N VAL A 63 -7.65 6.06 -5.07
CA VAL A 63 -6.99 7.20 -4.43
C VAL A 63 -7.13 7.14 -2.90
N LYS A 64 -8.34 6.91 -2.37
CA LYS A 64 -8.54 6.83 -0.92
C LYS A 64 -7.85 5.62 -0.29
N ALA A 65 -7.87 4.48 -0.98
CA ALA A 65 -7.17 3.29 -0.52
C ALA A 65 -5.64 3.51 -0.47
N LYS A 66 -5.06 4.13 -1.50
CA LYS A 66 -3.63 4.49 -1.53
C LYS A 66 -3.25 5.44 -0.41
N GLU A 67 -4.02 6.50 -0.17
CA GLU A 67 -3.74 7.44 0.92
C GLU A 67 -3.84 6.77 2.29
N ALA A 68 -4.76 5.82 2.49
CA ALA A 68 -4.82 5.04 3.73
C ALA A 68 -3.59 4.16 3.94
N ILE A 69 -3.14 3.47 2.88
CA ILE A 69 -1.89 2.69 2.89
C ILE A 69 -0.71 3.60 3.26
N ILE A 70 -0.56 4.73 2.57
CA ILE A 70 0.52 5.69 2.78
C ILE A 70 0.50 6.22 4.21
N HIS A 71 -0.66 6.64 4.70
CA HIS A 71 -0.82 7.17 6.05
C HIS A 71 -0.41 6.13 7.10
N SER A 72 -0.81 4.87 6.92
CA SER A 72 -0.39 3.78 7.82
C SER A 72 1.13 3.62 7.82
N LEU A 73 1.77 3.62 6.65
CA LEU A 73 3.22 3.41 6.53
C LEU A 73 4.06 4.61 6.98
N LEU A 74 3.52 5.84 6.96
CA LEU A 74 4.18 7.04 7.45
C LEU A 74 4.07 7.20 8.97
N PHE A 75 2.87 6.94 9.51
CA PHE A 75 2.51 7.39 10.86
C PHE A 75 2.21 6.28 11.87
N SER A 76 1.88 5.05 11.45
CA SER A 76 1.68 3.98 12.44
C SER A 76 2.98 3.65 13.16
N SER A 77 2.89 3.52 14.49
CA SER A 77 3.99 3.03 15.33
C SER A 77 4.26 1.57 14.97
N VAL A 78 5.46 1.30 14.46
CA VAL A 78 5.97 -0.08 14.28
C VAL A 78 6.28 -0.68 15.64
#